data_AF-A0A7R9CM36-F1
#
_entry.id   AF-A0A7R9CM36-F1
#
_cell.length_a   1.000
_cell.length_b   1.000
_cell.length_c   1.000
_cell.angle_alpha   90.00
_cell.angle_beta   90.00
_cell.angle_gamma   90.00
#
_symmetry.space_group_name_H-M   'P 1'
#
loop_
_entity.id
_entity.type
_entity.pdbx_description
1 polymer ?
#
loop_
_entity_poly.entity_id
_entity_poly.type
_entity_poly.pdbx_seq_one_letter_code
_entity_poly.pdbx_strand_id
1 'polypeptide(L)'
;MLSPTAEDGEIEVRISLANALVVLSSTAEDGETEVRISSEGNSMSLWTKAQQLQGDALKKVRAVYGEHFPIEVRHFMAAWIEENMCMDIDPENPHNEQFVANLVGSLIQELESKANSMMNTDDLFLARLRLIETANNFKSRYSHNPLSLFRIIRHCLKTEMKLVQEVDNVCVNKGIVGPGLGLLPDSNAEIAQQLDFLSRHTQETGGDLRKMEQEQEAFALQYHECTKLNVRYGSGVWAQQLRGDRAKRKLRGLQRKILLRLSGTYKTVPTNVLCVTLGSGP
;
A
#
# COMPACT_ATOMS: atom_id res chain seq x y z
N MET A 1 -4.70 -26.91 8.00
CA MET A 1 -4.22 -25.63 7.46
C MET A 1 -4.83 -25.48 6.08
N LEU A 2 -5.93 -24.75 5.98
CA LEU A 2 -6.66 -24.52 4.73
C LEU A 2 -6.42 -23.06 4.33
N SER A 3 -5.83 -22.87 3.17
CA SER A 3 -5.54 -21.58 2.54
C SER A 3 -6.85 -20.86 2.18
N PRO A 4 -6.93 -19.52 2.29
CA PRO A 4 -8.06 -18.76 1.79
C PRO A 4 -8.03 -18.77 0.26
N THR A 5 -9.15 -19.18 -0.34
CA THR A 5 -9.37 -19.24 -1.78
C THR A 5 -9.48 -17.85 -2.37
N ALA A 6 -8.86 -17.64 -3.54
CA ALA A 6 -8.74 -16.38 -4.27
C ALA A 6 -10.08 -15.73 -4.72
N GLU A 7 -11.23 -16.33 -4.39
CA GLU A 7 -12.55 -15.83 -4.76
C GLU A 7 -13.05 -14.69 -3.85
N ASP A 8 -12.56 -14.60 -2.60
CA ASP A 8 -12.99 -13.55 -1.67
C ASP A 8 -12.50 -12.14 -2.07
N GLY A 9 -11.34 -12.06 -2.74
CA GLY A 9 -10.76 -10.80 -3.20
C GLY A 9 -11.48 -10.21 -4.42
N GLU A 10 -12.07 -11.05 -5.27
CA GLU A 10 -12.75 -10.59 -6.49
C GLU A 10 -14.10 -9.94 -6.18
N ILE A 11 -14.78 -10.41 -5.12
CA ILE A 11 -16.02 -9.81 -4.61
C ILE A 11 -15.74 -8.43 -4.00
N GLU A 12 -14.62 -8.27 -3.28
CA GLU A 12 -14.24 -7.01 -2.65
C GLU A 12 -13.90 -5.92 -3.68
N VAL A 13 -13.23 -6.29 -4.78
CA VAL A 13 -12.94 -5.38 -5.90
C VAL A 13 -14.21 -4.98 -6.64
N ARG A 14 -15.15 -5.90 -6.87
CA ARG A 14 -16.42 -5.61 -7.56
C ARG A 14 -17.35 -4.73 -6.74
N ILE A 15 -17.35 -4.86 -5.41
CA ILE A 15 -18.12 -3.99 -4.51
C ILE A 15 -17.48 -2.60 -4.40
N SER A 16 -16.15 -2.50 -4.37
CA SER A 16 -15.44 -1.20 -4.43
C SER A 16 -15.71 -0.44 -5.72
N LEU A 17 -15.74 -1.14 -6.87
CA LEU A 17 -16.08 -0.53 -8.16
C LEU A 17 -17.55 -0.08 -8.22
N ALA A 18 -18.49 -0.84 -7.65
CA ALA A 18 -19.88 -0.44 -7.55
C ALA A 18 -20.07 0.80 -6.65
N ASN A 19 -19.36 0.87 -5.52
CA ASN A 19 -19.37 2.04 -4.65
C ASN A 19 -18.74 3.28 -5.31
N ALA A 20 -17.67 3.11 -6.09
CA ALA A 20 -17.06 4.21 -6.86
C ALA A 20 -18.00 4.74 -7.96
N LEU A 21 -18.78 3.86 -8.60
CA LEU A 21 -19.74 4.27 -9.64
C LEU A 21 -20.90 5.11 -9.05
N VAL A 22 -21.40 4.75 -7.87
CA VAL A 22 -22.47 5.49 -7.18
C VAL A 22 -22.03 6.90 -6.75
N VAL A 23 -20.77 7.07 -6.35
CA VAL A 23 -20.23 8.38 -5.96
C VAL A 23 -20.02 9.30 -7.16
N LEU A 24 -19.62 8.75 -8.32
CA LEU A 24 -19.37 9.55 -9.53
C LEU A 24 -20.64 9.97 -10.28
N SER A 25 -21.74 9.24 -10.14
CA SER A 25 -23.04 9.66 -10.71
C SER A 25 -23.70 10.83 -9.96
N SER A 26 -23.22 11.19 -8.76
CA SER A 26 -23.81 12.27 -7.95
C SER A 26 -23.22 13.67 -8.23
N THR A 27 -22.24 13.81 -9.12
CA THR A 27 -21.50 15.07 -9.33
C THR A 27 -21.60 15.67 -10.73
N ALA A 28 -22.64 15.34 -11.50
CA ALA A 28 -22.75 15.84 -12.87
C ALA A 28 -24.19 16.17 -13.27
N GLU A 29 -24.79 17.19 -12.64
CA GLU A 29 -25.87 17.97 -13.28
C GLU A 29 -25.74 19.46 -12.90
N ASP A 30 -25.09 20.23 -13.78
CA ASP A 30 -25.26 21.68 -13.88
C ASP A 30 -26.55 21.95 -14.66
N GLY A 31 -27.52 22.58 -14.00
CA GLY A 31 -28.79 22.99 -14.60
C GLY A 31 -29.63 23.77 -13.62
N GLU A 32 -29.61 25.10 -13.76
CA GLU A 32 -30.39 26.06 -12.98
C GLU A 32 -31.87 25.66 -12.88
N THR A 33 -32.36 25.39 -11.67
CA THR A 33 -33.76 25.65 -11.30
C THR A 33 -33.89 25.80 -9.80
N GLU A 34 -34.29 27.01 -9.41
CA GLU A 34 -34.55 27.47 -8.05
C GLU A 34 -35.71 26.67 -7.42
N VAL A 35 -35.40 25.79 -6.46
CA VAL A 35 -36.40 25.18 -5.58
C VAL A 35 -35.90 25.19 -4.13
N ARG A 36 -36.46 26.12 -3.37
CA ARG A 36 -36.65 26.14 -1.91
C ARG A 36 -35.80 25.14 -1.10
N ILE A 37 -34.76 25.68 -0.48
CA ILE A 37 -33.99 25.03 0.58
C ILE A 37 -34.91 24.79 1.78
N SER A 38 -35.47 23.58 1.85
CA SER A 38 -35.97 23.00 3.10
C SER A 38 -34.79 22.37 3.82
N SER A 39 -34.43 22.99 4.94
CA SER A 39 -33.50 22.50 5.94
C SER A 39 -33.88 21.09 6.41
N GLU A 40 -33.19 20.05 5.91
CA GLU A 40 -33.08 18.77 6.60
C GLU A 40 -31.59 18.43 6.73
N GLY A 41 -31.11 18.40 7.98
CA GLY A 41 -29.75 18.00 8.29
C GLY A 41 -29.50 16.58 7.77
N ASN A 42 -28.52 16.45 6.89
CA ASN A 42 -28.10 15.21 6.24
C ASN A 42 -27.56 14.21 7.26
N SER A 43 -28.44 13.60 8.06
CA SER A 43 -28.11 12.47 8.91
C SER A 43 -27.85 11.29 8.00
N MET A 44 -26.58 10.88 7.86
CA MET A 44 -26.23 9.69 7.07
C MET A 44 -27.14 8.52 7.48
N SER A 45 -27.76 7.88 6.48
CA SER A 45 -28.63 6.72 6.68
C SER A 45 -27.91 5.61 7.47
N LEU A 46 -28.68 4.81 8.22
CA LEU A 46 -28.11 3.71 9.00
C LEU A 46 -27.33 2.75 8.09
N TRP A 47 -27.86 2.49 6.90
CA TRP A 47 -27.21 1.65 5.92
C TRP A 47 -25.84 2.18 5.50
N THR A 48 -25.73 3.48 5.20
CA THR A 48 -24.45 4.10 4.83
C THR A 48 -23.42 3.94 5.94
N LYS A 49 -23.83 4.11 7.20
CA LYS A 49 -22.96 3.88 8.37
C LYS A 49 -22.57 2.41 8.51
N ALA A 50 -23.51 1.48 8.31
CA ALA A 50 -23.25 0.05 8.37
C ALA A 50 -22.27 -0.42 7.27
N GLN A 51 -22.33 0.18 6.07
CA GLN A 51 -21.39 -0.10 4.98
C GLN A 51 -19.97 0.39 5.26
N GLN A 52 -19.80 1.42 6.10
CA GLN A 52 -18.49 1.94 6.51
C GLN A 52 -17.82 1.11 7.61
N LEU A 53 -18.52 0.15 8.21
CA LEU A 53 -17.93 -0.79 9.15
C LEU A 53 -16.82 -1.59 8.46
N GLN A 54 -15.78 -1.94 9.23
CA GLN A 54 -14.65 -2.72 8.73
C GLN A 54 -14.41 -3.96 9.60
N GLY A 55 -13.60 -4.90 9.09
CA GLY A 55 -13.19 -6.09 9.80
C GLY A 55 -14.35 -6.97 10.27
N ASP A 56 -14.30 -7.42 11.53
CA ASP A 56 -15.29 -8.36 12.07
C ASP A 56 -16.68 -7.76 12.26
N ALA A 57 -16.79 -6.42 12.41
CA ALA A 57 -18.08 -5.75 12.49
C ALA A 57 -18.85 -5.86 11.17
N LEU A 58 -18.17 -5.61 10.04
CA LEU A 58 -18.78 -5.77 8.71
C LEU A 58 -19.15 -7.23 8.41
N LYS A 59 -18.30 -8.18 8.80
CA LYS A 59 -18.61 -9.61 8.66
C LYS A 59 -19.88 -9.99 9.42
N LYS A 60 -20.07 -9.48 10.64
CA LYS A 60 -21.29 -9.69 11.42
C LYS A 60 -22.53 -9.07 10.76
N VAL A 61 -22.42 -7.87 10.19
CA VAL A 61 -23.52 -7.28 9.39
C VAL A 61 -23.86 -8.18 8.20
N ARG A 62 -22.87 -8.67 7.45
CA ARG A 62 -23.14 -9.56 6.30
C ARG A 62 -23.78 -10.88 6.74
N ALA A 63 -23.38 -11.43 7.88
CA ALA A 63 -23.89 -12.71 8.39
C ALA A 63 -25.36 -12.69 8.82
N VAL A 64 -25.94 -11.51 9.11
CA VAL A 64 -27.39 -11.42 9.42
C VAL A 64 -28.27 -11.37 8.18
N TYR A 65 -27.68 -11.23 6.99
CA TYR A 65 -28.40 -11.30 5.71
C TYR A 65 -28.28 -12.70 5.11
N GLY A 66 -29.38 -13.21 4.57
CA GLY A 66 -29.48 -14.56 4.04
C GLY A 66 -30.70 -14.73 3.15
N GLU A 67 -31.05 -15.97 2.82
CA GLU A 67 -32.20 -16.26 1.93
C GLU A 67 -33.52 -15.69 2.48
N HIS A 68 -33.65 -15.60 3.80
CA HIS A 68 -34.83 -15.07 4.47
C HIS A 68 -35.03 -13.56 4.25
N PHE A 69 -33.93 -12.82 4.09
CA PHE A 69 -33.90 -11.39 3.82
C PHE A 69 -32.58 -11.03 3.13
N PRO A 70 -32.57 -10.98 1.79
CA PRO A 70 -31.35 -10.72 1.02
C PRO A 70 -30.78 -9.32 1.22
N ILE A 71 -29.45 -9.20 1.17
CA ILE A 71 -28.74 -7.92 1.37
C ILE A 71 -29.03 -6.93 0.25
N GLU A 72 -29.36 -7.42 -0.96
CA GLU A 72 -29.76 -6.62 -2.10
C GLU A 72 -31.05 -5.84 -1.79
N VAL A 73 -32.04 -6.50 -1.17
CA VAL A 73 -33.28 -5.82 -0.74
C VAL A 73 -32.97 -4.75 0.29
N ARG A 74 -32.12 -5.05 1.27
CA ARG A 74 -31.67 -4.05 2.27
C ARG A 74 -31.02 -2.84 1.61
N HIS A 75 -30.17 -3.06 0.61
CA HIS A 75 -29.45 -2.00 -0.11
C HIS A 75 -30.39 -1.13 -0.94
N PHE A 76 -31.19 -1.73 -1.83
CA PHE A 76 -32.05 -0.98 -2.75
C PHE A 76 -33.26 -0.32 -2.09
N MET A 77 -33.72 -0.87 -0.96
CA MET A 77 -34.85 -0.35 -0.20
C MET A 77 -34.44 0.36 1.08
N ALA A 78 -33.17 0.75 1.22
CA ALA A 78 -32.65 1.30 2.46
C ALA A 78 -33.46 2.49 2.99
N ALA A 79 -33.73 3.48 2.12
CA ALA A 79 -34.49 4.67 2.50
C ALA A 79 -35.91 4.31 2.98
N TRP A 80 -36.62 3.48 2.22
CA TRP A 80 -38.00 3.10 2.54
C TRP A 80 -38.08 2.29 3.85
N ILE A 81 -37.15 1.34 4.05
CA ILE A 81 -37.09 0.52 5.26
C ILE A 81 -36.78 1.39 6.48
N GLU A 82 -35.85 2.32 6.38
CA GLU A 82 -35.47 3.18 7.51
C GLU A 82 -36.58 4.16 7.89
N GLU A 83 -37.37 4.64 6.94
CA GLU A 83 -38.53 5.49 7.23
C GLU A 83 -39.69 4.71 7.87
N ASN A 84 -40.00 3.51 7.35
CA ASN A 84 -41.24 2.81 7.71
C ASN A 84 -41.06 1.68 8.75
N MET A 85 -39.87 1.09 8.85
CA MET A 85 -39.60 -0.09 9.71
C MET A 85 -38.62 0.18 10.86
N CYS A 86 -38.01 1.37 10.90
CA CYS A 86 -37.20 1.79 12.05
C CYS A 86 -38.06 2.19 13.27
N MET A 87 -39.36 2.40 13.06
CA MET A 87 -40.31 2.73 14.13
C MET A 87 -40.35 1.63 15.20
N ASP A 88 -40.44 2.03 16.47
CA ASP A 88 -40.49 1.09 17.60
C ASP A 88 -41.90 0.51 17.79
N ILE A 89 -42.34 -0.25 16.79
CA ILE A 89 -43.63 -0.95 16.82
C ILE A 89 -43.42 -2.28 17.52
N ASP A 90 -44.05 -2.47 18.68
CA ASP A 90 -44.00 -3.75 19.40
C ASP A 90 -44.69 -4.85 18.56
N PRO A 91 -43.93 -5.85 18.07
CA PRO A 91 -44.50 -6.96 17.29
C PRO A 91 -45.32 -7.94 18.14
N GLU A 92 -45.29 -7.84 19.48
CA GLU A 92 -46.06 -8.71 20.37
C GLU A 92 -47.46 -8.17 20.68
N ASN A 93 -47.79 -6.95 20.24
CA ASN A 93 -49.11 -6.37 20.43
C ASN A 93 -50.07 -6.85 19.32
N PRO A 94 -51.16 -7.57 19.66
CA PRO A 94 -52.12 -8.08 18.67
C PRO A 94 -52.76 -6.98 17.81
N HIS A 95 -52.83 -5.74 18.32
CA HIS A 95 -53.36 -4.60 17.56
C HIS A 95 -52.49 -4.21 16.36
N ASN A 96 -51.20 -4.54 16.41
CA ASN A 96 -50.23 -4.19 15.36
C ASN A 96 -50.16 -5.24 14.25
N GLU A 97 -50.76 -6.42 14.40
CA GLU A 97 -50.66 -7.49 13.40
C GLU A 97 -51.19 -7.06 12.03
N GLN A 98 -52.37 -6.42 11.99
CA GLN A 98 -52.94 -5.92 10.73
C GLN A 98 -52.10 -4.78 10.13
N PHE A 99 -51.54 -3.92 10.98
CA PHE A 99 -50.65 -2.85 10.54
C PHE A 99 -49.38 -3.43 9.90
N VAL A 100 -48.76 -4.41 10.55
CA VAL A 100 -47.57 -5.11 10.05
C VAL A 100 -47.87 -5.85 8.75
N ALA A 101 -49.04 -6.49 8.64
CA ALA A 101 -49.47 -7.14 7.40
C ALA A 101 -49.57 -6.14 6.24
N ASN A 102 -50.18 -4.98 6.49
CA ASN A 102 -50.27 -3.90 5.49
C ASN A 102 -48.87 -3.37 5.13
N LEU A 103 -48.00 -3.17 6.12
CA LEU A 103 -46.65 -2.65 5.92
C LEU A 103 -45.79 -3.61 5.08
N VAL A 104 -45.87 -4.92 5.34
CA VAL A 104 -45.20 -5.94 4.53
C VAL A 104 -45.78 -5.96 3.10
N GLY A 105 -47.10 -5.80 2.95
CA GLY A 105 -47.73 -5.63 1.65
C GLY A 105 -47.18 -4.42 0.89
N SER A 106 -47.04 -3.28 1.55
CA SER A 106 -46.45 -2.06 0.99
C SER A 106 -44.97 -2.25 0.62
N LEU A 107 -44.17 -2.94 1.44
CA LEU A 107 -42.78 -3.28 1.10
C LEU A 107 -42.70 -4.06 -0.20
N ILE A 108 -43.55 -5.07 -0.36
CA ILE A 108 -43.57 -5.91 -1.55
C ILE A 108 -43.99 -5.09 -2.79
N GLN A 109 -44.98 -4.22 -2.65
CA GLN A 109 -45.39 -3.32 -3.74
C GLN A 109 -44.26 -2.35 -4.14
N GLU A 110 -43.55 -1.79 -3.17
CA GLU A 110 -42.39 -0.93 -3.42
C GLU A 110 -41.24 -1.68 -4.07
N LEU A 111 -40.97 -2.92 -3.67
CA LEU A 111 -39.99 -3.78 -4.35
C LEU A 111 -40.32 -3.98 -5.82
N GLU A 112 -41.58 -4.26 -6.14
CA GLU A 112 -42.05 -4.43 -7.52
C GLU A 112 -41.98 -3.13 -8.31
N SER A 113 -42.41 -2.01 -7.71
CA SER A 113 -42.31 -0.67 -8.30
C SER A 113 -40.86 -0.30 -8.60
N LYS A 114 -39.95 -0.52 -7.63
CA LYS A 114 -38.52 -0.26 -7.76
C LYS A 114 -37.90 -1.13 -8.86
N ALA A 115 -38.22 -2.42 -8.91
CA ALA A 115 -37.75 -3.30 -9.97
C ALA A 115 -38.26 -2.90 -11.37
N ASN A 116 -39.51 -2.43 -11.47
CA ASN A 116 -40.08 -1.94 -12.73
C ASN A 116 -39.42 -0.64 -13.18
N SER A 117 -39.06 0.26 -12.26
CA SER A 117 -38.34 1.49 -12.59
C SER A 117 -36.96 1.23 -13.20
N MET A 118 -36.34 0.09 -12.87
CA MET A 118 -35.03 -0.34 -13.39
C MET A 118 -35.13 -1.05 -14.76
N MET A 119 -36.32 -1.14 -15.36
CA MET A 119 -36.54 -1.90 -16.60
C MET A 119 -35.72 -1.40 -17.79
N ASN A 120 -35.41 -0.09 -17.84
CA ASN A 120 -34.72 0.55 -18.95
C ASN A 120 -33.20 0.75 -18.69
N THR A 121 -32.67 0.18 -17.61
CA THR A 121 -31.26 0.34 -17.21
C THR A 121 -30.54 -0.99 -17.32
N ASP A 122 -29.80 -1.19 -18.42
CA ASP A 122 -29.13 -2.46 -18.73
C ASP A 122 -28.13 -2.90 -17.64
N ASP A 123 -27.42 -1.95 -17.03
CA ASP A 123 -26.44 -2.20 -15.96
C ASP A 123 -27.08 -2.73 -14.66
N LEU A 124 -28.40 -2.58 -14.49
CA LEU A 124 -29.14 -3.01 -13.31
C LEU A 124 -29.98 -4.26 -13.55
N PHE A 125 -29.81 -4.95 -14.69
CA PHE A 125 -30.59 -6.14 -15.02
C PHE A 125 -30.56 -7.22 -13.92
N LEU A 126 -29.37 -7.53 -13.39
CA LEU A 126 -29.23 -8.52 -12.31
C LEU A 126 -29.91 -8.07 -11.02
N ALA A 127 -29.77 -6.79 -10.65
CA ALA A 127 -30.43 -6.23 -9.48
C ALA A 127 -31.95 -6.32 -9.61
N ARG A 128 -32.48 -5.92 -10.77
CA ARG A 128 -33.90 -6.04 -11.11
C ARG A 128 -34.39 -7.48 -10.97
N LEU A 129 -33.68 -8.44 -11.57
CA LEU A 129 -34.04 -9.86 -11.49
C LEU A 129 -34.12 -10.33 -10.03
N ARG A 130 -33.11 -9.98 -9.21
CA ARG A 130 -33.09 -10.31 -7.78
C ARG A 130 -34.25 -9.68 -7.01
N LEU A 131 -34.60 -8.42 -7.27
CA LEU A 131 -35.72 -7.77 -6.59
C LEU A 131 -37.06 -8.43 -6.96
N ILE A 132 -37.27 -8.81 -8.22
CA ILE A 132 -38.48 -9.51 -8.67
C ILE A 132 -38.57 -10.91 -8.03
N GLU A 133 -37.48 -11.68 -8.06
CA GLU A 133 -37.41 -13.00 -7.42
C GLU A 133 -37.72 -12.90 -5.92
N THR A 134 -37.15 -11.91 -5.24
CA THR A 134 -37.34 -11.73 -3.81
C THR A 134 -38.75 -11.27 -3.46
N ALA A 135 -39.34 -10.36 -4.24
CA ALA A 135 -40.74 -9.96 -4.07
C ALA A 135 -41.70 -11.15 -4.20
N ASN A 136 -41.49 -12.01 -5.21
CA ASN A 136 -42.27 -13.23 -5.38
C ASN A 136 -42.06 -14.23 -4.23
N ASN A 137 -40.81 -14.40 -3.77
CA ASN A 137 -40.51 -15.23 -2.60
C ASN A 137 -41.24 -14.72 -1.36
N PHE A 138 -41.22 -13.40 -1.10
CA PHE A 138 -41.88 -12.82 0.05
C PHE A 138 -43.40 -13.00 0.00
N LYS A 139 -44.02 -12.80 -1.17
CA LYS A 139 -45.46 -13.09 -1.37
C LYS A 139 -45.79 -14.54 -1.04
N SER A 140 -44.99 -15.48 -1.52
CA SER A 140 -45.25 -16.92 -1.28
C SER A 140 -45.00 -17.31 0.18
N ARG A 141 -43.84 -16.95 0.74
CA ARG A 141 -43.36 -17.41 2.05
C ARG A 141 -44.03 -16.73 3.23
N TYR A 142 -44.42 -15.45 3.10
CA TYR A 142 -44.92 -14.66 4.21
C TYR A 142 -46.39 -14.27 4.10
N SER A 143 -47.11 -14.75 3.07
CA SER A 143 -48.57 -14.52 2.92
C SER A 143 -49.39 -14.90 4.15
N HIS A 144 -49.06 -16.03 4.79
CA HIS A 144 -49.77 -16.54 5.97
C HIS A 144 -49.25 -15.97 7.29
N ASN A 145 -48.06 -15.38 7.31
CA ASN A 145 -47.45 -14.83 8.52
C ASN A 145 -46.50 -13.66 8.19
N PRO A 146 -47.04 -12.47 7.86
CA PRO A 146 -46.23 -11.29 7.53
C PRO A 146 -45.41 -10.78 8.72
N LEU A 147 -45.86 -11.07 9.95
CA LEU A 147 -45.14 -10.70 11.17
C LEU A 147 -43.75 -11.33 11.25
N SER A 148 -43.56 -12.52 10.70
CA SER A 148 -42.25 -13.18 10.69
C SER A 148 -41.20 -12.42 9.87
N LEU A 149 -41.57 -11.92 8.68
CA LEU A 149 -40.69 -11.08 7.86
C LEU A 149 -40.36 -9.77 8.58
N PHE A 150 -41.36 -9.13 9.19
CA PHE A 150 -41.13 -7.90 9.96
C PHE A 150 -40.14 -8.12 11.11
N ARG A 151 -40.25 -9.23 11.85
CA ARG A 151 -39.30 -9.59 12.91
C ARG A 151 -37.88 -9.79 12.37
N ILE A 152 -37.73 -10.42 11.21
CA ILE A 152 -36.42 -10.61 10.55
C ILE A 152 -35.81 -9.26 10.21
N ILE A 153 -36.56 -8.37 9.55
CA ILE A 153 -36.07 -7.04 9.17
C ILE A 153 -35.69 -6.23 10.42
N ARG A 154 -36.53 -6.21 11.46
CA ARG A 154 -36.21 -5.54 12.72
C ARG A 154 -34.94 -6.11 13.38
N HIS A 155 -34.74 -7.42 13.32
CA HIS A 155 -33.52 -8.03 13.86
C HIS A 155 -32.26 -7.58 13.11
N CYS A 156 -32.31 -7.53 11.77
CA CYS A 156 -31.21 -7.01 10.94
C CYS A 156 -30.90 -5.55 11.31
N LEU A 157 -31.92 -4.67 11.33
CA LEU A 157 -31.74 -3.25 11.66
C LEU A 157 -31.20 -3.01 13.07
N LYS A 158 -31.70 -3.77 14.07
CA LYS A 158 -31.18 -3.70 15.45
C LYS A 158 -29.72 -4.10 15.52
N THR A 159 -29.32 -5.11 14.74
CA THR A 159 -27.94 -5.58 14.71
C THR A 159 -27.02 -4.55 14.04
N GLU A 160 -27.46 -3.95 12.92
CA GLU A 160 -26.75 -2.83 12.28
C GLU A 160 -26.55 -1.67 13.24
N MET A 161 -27.63 -1.21 13.88
CA MET A 161 -27.61 -0.10 14.82
C MET A 161 -26.64 -0.38 15.98
N LYS A 162 -26.68 -1.60 16.54
CA LYS A 162 -25.78 -2.01 17.62
C LYS A 162 -24.32 -1.99 17.18
N LEU A 163 -24.00 -2.54 16.01
CA LEU A 163 -22.62 -2.60 15.52
C LEU A 163 -22.07 -1.22 15.15
N VAL A 164 -22.89 -0.35 14.56
CA VAL A 164 -22.53 1.05 14.30
C VAL A 164 -22.25 1.79 15.61
N GLN A 165 -23.14 1.65 16.61
CA GLN A 165 -22.93 2.24 17.93
C GLN A 165 -21.70 1.69 18.65
N GLU A 166 -21.40 0.40 18.53
CA GLU A 166 -20.17 -0.19 19.13
C GLU A 166 -18.91 0.47 18.56
N VAL A 167 -18.86 0.71 17.24
CA VAL A 167 -17.73 1.40 16.60
C VAL A 167 -17.68 2.87 16.97
N ASP A 168 -18.82 3.57 16.96
CA ASP A 168 -18.90 4.98 17.39
C ASP A 168 -18.46 5.14 18.85
N ASN A 169 -18.90 4.26 19.75
CA ASN A 169 -18.53 4.29 21.17
C ASN A 169 -17.05 3.99 21.41
N VAL A 170 -16.44 3.09 20.64
CA VAL A 170 -14.98 2.84 20.69
C VAL A 170 -14.20 4.08 20.21
N CYS A 171 -14.71 4.78 19.19
CA CYS A 171 -14.13 6.03 18.71
C CYS A 171 -14.20 7.13 19.78
N VAL A 172 -15.36 7.31 20.41
CA VAL A 172 -15.60 8.30 21.47
C VAL A 172 -14.76 8.00 22.73
N ASN A 173 -14.67 6.74 23.16
CA ASN A 173 -13.90 6.36 24.36
C ASN A 173 -12.38 6.50 24.20
N LYS A 174 -11.87 6.59 22.95
CA LYS A 174 -10.45 6.87 22.68
C LYS A 174 -10.11 8.36 22.62
N GLY A 175 -11.06 9.26 22.92
CA GLY A 175 -10.82 10.70 22.97
C GLY A 175 -10.86 11.41 21.62
N ILE A 176 -11.45 10.80 20.59
CA ILE A 176 -11.70 11.47 19.31
C ILE A 176 -13.09 12.10 19.40
N VAL A 177 -13.14 13.38 19.78
CA VAL A 177 -14.38 14.16 19.93
C VAL A 177 -14.82 14.76 18.60
N GLY A 178 -16.07 14.50 18.19
CA GLY A 178 -16.77 15.30 17.18
C GLY A 178 -17.88 14.56 16.42
N PRO A 179 -19.17 14.92 16.57
CA PRO A 179 -20.27 14.30 15.84
C PRO A 179 -20.37 14.89 14.43
N GLY A 180 -20.32 14.03 13.42
CA GLY A 180 -20.59 14.39 12.04
C GLY A 180 -19.40 14.98 11.31
N LEU A 181 -18.61 14.12 10.68
CA LEU A 181 -17.93 14.27 9.38
C LEU A 181 -16.92 13.11 9.26
N GLY A 182 -16.87 12.48 8.08
CA GLY A 182 -16.19 11.20 7.86
C GLY A 182 -14.67 11.23 8.09
N LEU A 183 -14.23 10.76 9.26
CA LEU A 183 -12.82 10.68 9.65
C LEU A 183 -12.29 9.23 9.79
N LEU A 184 -12.64 8.38 8.84
CA LEU A 184 -11.84 7.19 8.50
C LEU A 184 -10.89 7.35 7.28
N PRO A 185 -10.76 8.51 6.60
CA PRO A 185 -9.62 8.74 5.71
C PRO A 185 -8.30 8.87 6.49
N ASP A 186 -8.29 9.38 7.72
CA ASP A 186 -7.04 9.82 8.36
C ASP A 186 -6.07 8.67 8.68
N SER A 187 -6.54 7.52 9.17
CA SER A 187 -5.63 6.39 9.41
C SER A 187 -5.08 5.79 8.11
N ASN A 188 -5.90 5.66 7.07
CA ASN A 188 -5.45 5.14 5.79
C ASN A 188 -4.59 6.15 5.02
N ALA A 189 -4.89 7.45 5.15
CA ALA A 189 -4.10 8.54 4.60
C ALA A 189 -2.77 8.69 5.34
N GLU A 190 -2.74 8.50 6.66
CA GLU A 190 -1.51 8.47 7.45
C GLU A 190 -0.63 7.27 7.04
N ILE A 191 -1.22 6.08 6.88
CA ILE A 191 -0.51 4.90 6.37
C ILE A 191 0.02 5.15 4.95
N ALA A 192 -0.78 5.76 4.07
CA ALA A 192 -0.36 6.12 2.71
C ALA A 192 0.80 7.12 2.73
N GLN A 193 0.76 8.13 3.59
CA GLN A 193 1.85 9.09 3.77
C GLN A 193 3.13 8.42 4.31
N GLN A 194 3.00 7.49 5.24
CA GLN A 194 4.14 6.72 5.76
C GLN A 194 4.75 5.82 4.68
N LEU A 195 3.93 5.17 3.85
CA LEU A 195 4.41 4.39 2.70
C LEU A 195 5.11 5.26 1.66
N ASP A 196 4.55 6.43 1.35
CA ASP A 196 5.20 7.39 0.45
C ASP A 196 6.53 7.89 1.00
N PHE A 197 6.60 8.15 2.31
CA PHE A 197 7.84 8.51 2.99
C PHE A 197 8.89 7.40 2.89
N LEU A 198 8.51 6.16 3.19
CA LEU A 198 9.41 5.00 3.09
C LEU A 198 9.88 4.77 1.65
N SER A 199 8.99 4.94 0.68
CA SER A 199 9.31 4.81 -0.74
C SER A 199 10.33 5.87 -1.18
N ARG A 200 10.11 7.14 -0.83
CA ARG A 200 11.07 8.22 -1.10
C ARG A 200 12.41 7.97 -0.41
N HIS A 201 12.40 7.60 0.88
CA HIS A 201 13.62 7.33 1.62
C HIS A 201 14.42 6.15 1.04
N THR A 202 13.72 5.11 0.57
CA THR A 202 14.34 3.97 -0.12
C THR A 202 14.96 4.41 -1.45
N GLN A 203 14.27 5.27 -2.21
CA GLN A 203 14.78 5.82 -3.46
C GLN A 203 16.02 6.70 -3.24
N GLU A 204 16.00 7.56 -2.24
CA GLU A 204 17.13 8.40 -1.84
C GLU A 204 18.33 7.55 -1.43
N THR A 205 18.12 6.58 -0.56
CA THR A 205 19.17 5.63 -0.12
C THR A 205 19.75 4.86 -1.31
N GLY A 206 18.91 4.44 -2.27
CA GLY A 206 19.35 3.82 -3.52
C GLY A 206 20.19 4.76 -4.40
N GLY A 207 19.88 6.07 -4.39
CA GLY A 207 20.68 7.09 -5.05
C GLY A 207 22.05 7.29 -4.40
N ASP A 208 22.10 7.35 -3.07
CA ASP A 208 23.34 7.48 -2.30
C ASP A 208 24.25 6.26 -2.50
N LEU A 209 23.69 5.05 -2.55
CA LEU A 209 24.45 3.83 -2.86
C LEU A 209 25.11 3.92 -4.24
N ARG A 210 24.37 4.33 -5.28
CA ARG A 210 24.93 4.50 -6.63
C ARG A 210 26.04 5.55 -6.67
N LYS A 211 25.89 6.64 -5.93
CA LYS A 211 26.93 7.68 -5.83
C LYS A 211 28.18 7.12 -5.14
N MET A 212 28.01 6.38 -4.05
CA MET A 212 29.12 5.74 -3.34
C MET A 212 29.85 4.72 -4.22
N GLU A 213 29.13 3.93 -5.01
CA GLU A 213 29.73 3.01 -6.00
C GLU A 213 30.57 3.77 -7.04
N GLN A 214 30.06 4.88 -7.57
CA GLN A 214 30.82 5.72 -8.52
C GLN A 214 32.08 6.32 -7.88
N GLU A 215 32.00 6.78 -6.64
CA GLU A 215 33.15 7.30 -5.89
C GLU A 215 34.18 6.19 -5.64
N GLN A 216 33.73 4.97 -5.34
CA GLN A 216 34.60 3.80 -5.16
C GLN A 216 35.32 3.44 -6.47
N GLU A 217 34.61 3.42 -7.60
CA GLU A 217 35.21 3.18 -8.92
C GLU A 217 36.24 4.26 -9.28
N ALA A 218 35.91 5.53 -9.04
CA ALA A 218 36.82 6.64 -9.27
C ALA A 218 38.09 6.53 -8.42
N PHE A 219 37.94 6.19 -7.13
CA PHE A 219 39.07 5.95 -6.24
C PHE A 219 39.94 4.78 -6.72
N ALA A 220 39.34 3.66 -7.12
CA ALA A 220 40.06 2.50 -7.61
C ALA A 220 40.89 2.83 -8.86
N LEU A 221 40.33 3.61 -9.79
CA LEU A 221 41.04 4.10 -10.98
C LEU A 221 42.23 5.00 -10.62
N GLN A 222 42.03 5.96 -9.71
CA GLN A 222 43.11 6.84 -9.25
C GLN A 222 44.22 6.07 -8.56
N TYR A 223 43.86 5.13 -7.67
CA TYR A 223 44.82 4.28 -6.97
C TYR A 223 45.63 3.42 -7.95
N HIS A 224 44.97 2.85 -8.96
CA HIS A 224 45.64 2.07 -10.01
C HIS A 224 46.65 2.91 -10.79
N GLU A 225 46.29 4.13 -11.19
CA GLU A 225 47.21 5.04 -11.90
C GLU A 225 48.39 5.48 -11.02
N CYS A 226 48.16 5.80 -9.73
CA CYS A 226 49.24 6.10 -8.79
C CYS A 226 50.20 4.91 -8.63
N THR A 227 49.66 3.71 -8.51
CA THR A 227 50.46 2.47 -8.37
C THR A 227 51.32 2.22 -9.61
N LYS A 228 50.71 2.32 -10.80
CA LYS A 228 51.39 2.20 -12.09
C LYS A 228 52.51 3.23 -12.26
N LEU A 229 52.25 4.48 -11.84
CA LEU A 229 53.25 5.55 -11.87
C LEU A 229 54.40 5.25 -10.90
N ASN A 230 54.11 4.79 -9.68
CA ASN A 230 55.12 4.42 -8.69
C ASN A 230 56.02 3.28 -9.18
N VAL A 231 55.45 2.24 -9.82
CA VAL A 231 56.23 1.16 -10.43
C VAL A 231 57.13 1.68 -11.55
N ARG A 232 56.64 2.60 -12.39
CA ARG A 232 57.43 3.21 -13.47
C ARG A 232 58.60 4.03 -12.90
N TYR A 233 58.36 4.84 -11.86
CA TYR A 233 59.41 5.60 -11.19
C TYR A 233 60.45 4.68 -10.54
N GLY A 234 60.00 3.65 -9.80
CA GLY A 234 60.88 2.64 -9.22
C GLY A 234 61.78 2.02 -10.29
N SER A 235 61.20 1.47 -11.36
CA SER A 235 61.94 0.85 -12.46
C SER A 235 63.00 1.79 -13.07
N GLY A 236 62.65 3.08 -13.27
CA GLY A 236 63.59 4.09 -13.77
C GLY A 236 64.79 4.31 -12.83
N VAL A 237 64.54 4.42 -11.53
CA VAL A 237 65.58 4.60 -10.49
C VAL A 237 66.48 3.37 -10.39
N TRP A 238 65.91 2.17 -10.34
CA TRP A 238 66.67 0.91 -10.33
C TRP A 238 67.53 0.75 -11.59
N ALA A 239 66.98 1.06 -12.77
CA ALA A 239 67.73 1.02 -14.02
C ALA A 239 68.89 2.03 -14.04
N GLN A 240 68.69 3.24 -13.49
CA GLN A 240 69.73 4.25 -13.39
C GLN A 240 70.83 3.84 -12.40
N GLN A 241 70.47 3.26 -11.26
CA GLN A 241 71.43 2.73 -10.30
C GLN A 241 72.29 1.61 -10.90
N LEU A 242 71.67 0.66 -11.60
CA LEU A 242 72.39 -0.41 -12.30
C LEU A 242 73.34 0.11 -13.39
N ARG A 243 72.95 1.17 -14.10
CA ARG A 243 73.85 1.86 -15.06
C ARG A 243 75.03 2.52 -14.35
N GLY A 244 74.79 3.21 -13.23
CA GLY A 244 75.83 3.83 -12.40
C GLY A 244 76.84 2.80 -11.86
N ASP A 245 76.35 1.68 -11.32
CA ASP A 245 77.22 0.61 -10.80
C ASP A 245 78.00 -0.10 -11.89
N ARG A 246 77.45 -0.22 -13.10
CA ARG A 246 78.19 -0.70 -14.27
C ARG A 246 79.31 0.26 -14.65
N ALA A 247 79.06 1.57 -14.65
CA ALA A 247 80.07 2.59 -14.93
C ALA A 247 81.18 2.60 -13.86
N LYS A 248 80.82 2.54 -12.58
CA LYS A 248 81.78 2.45 -11.47
C LYS A 248 82.64 1.18 -11.56
N ARG A 249 82.06 0.03 -11.92
CA ARG A 249 82.83 -1.21 -12.16
C ARG A 249 83.83 -1.06 -13.31
N LYS A 250 83.43 -0.41 -14.41
CA LYS A 250 84.33 -0.12 -15.53
C LYS A 250 85.48 0.80 -15.10
N LEU A 251 85.19 1.86 -14.35
CA LEU A 251 86.20 2.79 -13.84
C LEU A 251 87.19 2.08 -12.90
N ARG A 252 86.70 1.30 -11.93
CA ARG A 252 87.55 0.48 -11.06
C ARG A 252 88.39 -0.53 -11.85
N GLY A 253 87.84 -1.11 -12.91
CA GLY A 253 88.57 -1.99 -13.83
C GLY A 253 89.71 -1.26 -14.56
N LEU A 254 89.49 -0.03 -15.01
CA LEU A 254 90.53 0.80 -15.63
C LEU A 254 91.58 1.24 -14.61
N GLN A 255 91.18 1.73 -13.43
CA GLN A 255 92.08 2.07 -12.33
C GLN A 255 92.97 0.88 -11.97
N ARG A 256 92.39 -0.32 -11.80
CA ARG A 256 93.16 -1.54 -11.52
C ARG A 256 94.17 -1.86 -12.62
N LYS A 257 93.82 -1.72 -13.90
CA LYS A 257 94.76 -1.94 -15.01
C LYS A 257 95.95 -0.97 -14.95
N ILE A 258 95.70 0.29 -14.62
CA ILE A 258 96.75 1.30 -14.49
C ILE A 258 97.65 1.00 -13.28
N LEU A 259 97.06 0.73 -12.12
CA LEU A 259 97.80 0.41 -10.89
C LEU A 259 98.67 -0.85 -11.04
N LEU A 260 98.18 -1.89 -11.73
CA LEU A 260 98.98 -3.08 -12.05
C LEU A 260 100.16 -2.77 -12.98
N ARG A 261 99.98 -1.85 -13.95
CA ARG A 261 101.09 -1.42 -14.83
C ARG A 261 102.16 -0.64 -14.07
N LEU A 262 101.76 0.24 -13.15
CA LEU A 262 102.69 1.08 -12.40
C LEU A 262 103.44 0.31 -11.30
N SER A 263 102.74 -0.59 -10.60
CA SER A 263 103.33 -1.35 -9.49
C SER A 263 104.14 -2.58 -9.96
N GLY A 264 103.96 -3.05 -11.20
CA GLY A 264 104.63 -4.24 -11.73
C GLY A 264 104.21 -5.55 -11.03
N THR A 265 103.14 -5.54 -10.24
CA THR A 265 102.71 -6.66 -9.41
C THR A 265 101.83 -7.66 -10.16
N TYR A 266 101.72 -8.88 -9.62
CA TYR A 266 100.94 -9.97 -10.20
C TYR A 266 99.43 -9.63 -10.25
N LYS A 267 98.73 -10.10 -11.30
CA LYS A 267 97.29 -9.80 -11.53
C LYS A 267 96.34 -10.24 -10.39
N THR A 268 96.81 -11.08 -9.47
CA THR A 268 96.06 -11.64 -8.34
C THR A 268 95.97 -10.69 -7.14
N VAL A 269 96.76 -9.61 -7.09
CA VAL A 269 96.78 -8.69 -5.95
C VAL A 269 95.50 -7.82 -5.92
N PRO A 270 94.77 -7.74 -4.79
CA PRO A 270 93.54 -6.94 -4.69
C PRO A 270 93.80 -5.43 -4.87
N THR A 271 92.87 -4.71 -5.51
CA THR A 271 93.09 -3.30 -5.95
C THR A 271 93.38 -2.36 -4.79
N ASN A 272 92.77 -2.61 -3.63
CA ASN A 272 92.99 -1.79 -2.43
C ASN A 272 94.45 -1.89 -1.94
N VAL A 273 95.07 -3.06 -2.07
CA VAL A 273 96.48 -3.27 -1.73
C VAL A 273 97.38 -2.57 -2.74
N LEU A 274 97.01 -2.55 -4.03
CA LEU A 274 97.76 -1.83 -5.06
C LEU A 274 97.81 -0.31 -4.81
N CYS A 275 96.70 0.30 -4.39
CA CYS A 275 96.67 1.72 -4.05
C CYS A 275 97.62 2.04 -2.88
N VAL A 276 97.60 1.21 -1.83
CA VAL A 276 98.46 1.36 -0.65
C VAL A 276 99.94 1.22 -1.01
N THR A 277 100.30 0.24 -1.86
CA THR A 277 101.70 0.04 -2.30
C THR A 277 102.26 1.21 -3.11
N LEU A 278 101.41 1.96 -3.80
CA LEU A 278 101.80 3.14 -4.58
C LEU A 278 101.74 4.44 -3.76
N GLY A 279 101.62 4.35 -2.43
CA GLY A 279 101.56 5.50 -1.53
C GLY A 279 100.30 6.36 -1.69
N SER A 280 99.34 5.92 -2.51
CA SER A 280 98.02 6.54 -2.63
C SER A 280 97.08 5.84 -1.66
N GLY A 281 97.19 6.18 -0.37
CA GLY A 281 96.17 5.85 0.63
C GLY A 281 94.82 6.54 0.31
N PRO A 282 93.72 6.08 0.91
CA PRO A 282 92.35 6.47 0.53
C PRO A 282 92.10 7.98 0.55
#